data_AF-A0A9W7FY82-F1
#
_entry.id   AF-A0A9W7FY82-F1
#
_cell.length_a   1.000
_cell.length_b   1.000
_cell.length_c   1.000
_cell.angle_alpha   90.00
_cell.angle_beta   90.00
_cell.angle_gamma   90.00
#
_symmetry.space_group_name_H-M   'P 1'
#
loop_
_entity.id
_entity.type
_entity.pdbx_description
1 polymer ?
#
loop_
_entity_poly.entity_id
_entity_poly.type
_entity_poly.pdbx_seq_one_letter_code
_entity_poly.pdbx_strand_id
1 'polypeptide(L)'
;MRLTRCLFNRASIELEETVFQSLRNVRDPSAGDKSIRSLGYLKGLDAKKNQLTVSLPSPFHPHRASLLSEIKSALPPSVEVVESYGGKSYSDDDTKNLSGPGLDRTQAIVSVYSCKGGVGKSTVSVNLAYALARTKNLKVGLLDCDIYGPSLPTLISPDDITVRRSEIGKMVVPIDHKGVKVLSLGYVSPKSGIPGAGAAISPTS
;
A
#
# COMPACT_ATOMS: atom_id res chain seq x y z
N MET A 1 1.88 -28.08 -40.91
CA MET A 1 1.12 -27.22 -39.97
C MET A 1 2.09 -26.52 -38.99
N ARG A 2 2.99 -25.66 -39.48
CA ARG A 2 4.17 -25.16 -38.72
C ARG A 2 4.50 -23.68 -39.00
N LEU A 3 3.49 -22.81 -39.06
CA LEU A 3 3.68 -21.37 -39.38
C LEU A 3 3.00 -20.39 -38.40
N THR A 4 2.22 -20.84 -37.42
CA THR A 4 1.39 -19.95 -36.58
C THR A 4 2.06 -19.45 -35.29
N ARG A 5 3.27 -19.93 -34.93
CA ARG A 5 3.91 -19.56 -33.65
C ARG A 5 4.82 -18.33 -33.72
N CYS A 6 5.23 -17.87 -34.90
CA CYS A 6 6.07 -16.68 -35.07
C CYS A 6 5.29 -15.37 -35.32
N LEU A 7 4.08 -15.44 -35.88
CA LEU A 7 3.29 -14.24 -36.18
C LEU A 7 2.70 -13.58 -34.92
N PHE A 8 2.40 -14.37 -33.89
CA PHE A 8 1.78 -13.88 -32.66
C PHE A 8 2.72 -12.96 -31.86
N ASN A 9 4.02 -13.21 -31.87
CA ASN A 9 4.98 -12.39 -31.12
C ASN A 9 5.26 -11.06 -31.83
N ARG A 10 5.28 -11.05 -33.16
CA ARG A 10 5.60 -9.85 -33.94
C ARG A 10 4.49 -8.79 -33.88
N ALA A 11 3.23 -9.21 -34.00
CA ALA A 11 2.08 -8.31 -33.89
C ALA A 11 1.95 -7.70 -32.48
N SER A 12 2.29 -8.46 -31.44
CA SER A 12 2.30 -7.98 -30.05
C SER A 12 3.34 -6.89 -29.84
N ILE A 13 4.55 -7.10 -30.37
CA ILE A 13 5.67 -6.14 -30.28
C ILE A 13 5.36 -4.86 -31.07
N GLU A 14 4.82 -4.98 -32.28
CA GLU A 14 4.45 -3.82 -33.12
C GLU A 14 3.34 -2.98 -32.47
N LEU A 15 2.37 -3.63 -31.82
CA LEU A 15 1.31 -2.94 -31.08
C LEU A 15 1.86 -2.20 -29.86
N GLU A 16 2.73 -2.86 -29.08
CA GLU A 16 3.42 -2.22 -27.96
C GLU A 16 4.23 -1.01 -28.42
N GLU A 17 5.08 -1.15 -29.42
CA GLU A 17 5.89 -0.04 -29.95
C GLU A 17 5.03 1.13 -30.43
N THR A 18 3.93 0.84 -31.13
CA THR A 18 2.99 1.87 -31.60
C THR A 18 2.35 2.61 -30.43
N VAL A 19 1.85 1.87 -29.44
CA VAL A 19 1.27 2.44 -28.21
C VAL A 19 2.29 3.27 -27.45
N PHE A 20 3.53 2.79 -27.32
CA PHE A 20 4.62 3.50 -26.66
C PHE A 20 5.01 4.78 -27.38
N GLN A 21 5.04 4.79 -28.71
CA GLN A 21 5.33 5.98 -29.50
C GLN A 21 4.21 7.03 -29.37
N SER A 22 2.96 6.61 -29.47
CA SER A 22 1.77 7.46 -29.30
C SER A 22 1.77 8.18 -27.95
N LEU A 23 2.13 7.48 -26.87
CA LEU A 23 2.04 7.98 -25.50
C LEU A 23 3.29 8.78 -25.05
N ARG A 24 4.25 9.00 -25.93
CA ARG A 24 5.52 9.66 -25.59
C ARG A 24 5.35 11.10 -25.12
N ASN A 25 4.35 11.80 -25.65
CA ASN A 25 4.13 13.23 -25.41
C ASN A 25 3.09 13.51 -24.32
N VAL A 26 2.39 12.49 -23.83
CA VAL A 26 1.36 12.65 -22.81
C VAL A 26 2.01 12.96 -21.46
N ARG A 27 1.63 14.09 -20.89
CA ARG A 27 2.17 14.61 -19.63
C ARG A 27 1.06 14.86 -18.64
N ASP A 28 1.42 14.83 -17.37
CA ASP A 28 0.48 15.13 -16.29
C ASP A 28 0.86 16.45 -15.60
N PRO A 29 0.08 17.52 -15.79
CA PRO A 29 0.30 18.83 -15.15
C PRO A 29 0.31 18.73 -13.62
N SER A 30 -0.51 17.83 -13.08
CA SER A 30 -0.69 17.62 -11.64
C SER A 30 0.55 17.05 -10.96
N ALA A 31 1.42 16.40 -11.73
CA ALA A 31 2.64 15.75 -11.25
C ALA A 31 3.92 16.54 -11.63
N GLY A 32 3.78 17.82 -11.98
CA GLY A 32 4.87 18.71 -12.40
C GLY A 32 5.29 18.48 -13.85
N ASP A 33 4.32 18.33 -14.76
CA ASP A 33 4.50 18.13 -16.21
C ASP A 33 5.40 16.95 -16.59
N LYS A 34 5.48 15.96 -15.70
CA LYS A 34 6.24 14.73 -15.93
C LYS A 34 5.48 13.83 -16.91
N SER A 35 6.23 13.07 -17.71
CA SER A 35 5.63 12.11 -18.63
C SER A 35 4.98 10.97 -17.87
N ILE A 36 3.84 10.48 -18.36
CA ILE A 36 3.11 9.36 -17.73
C ILE A 36 3.97 8.08 -17.62
N ARG A 37 5.00 7.94 -18.47
CA ARG A 37 6.00 6.88 -18.40
C ARG A 37 6.91 7.03 -17.17
N SER A 38 7.45 8.22 -16.95
CA SER A 38 8.32 8.49 -15.79
C SER A 38 7.56 8.37 -14.46
N LEU A 39 6.25 8.60 -14.49
CA LEU A 39 5.36 8.44 -13.35
C LEU A 39 4.95 6.99 -13.09
N GLY A 40 5.26 6.06 -14.00
CA GLY A 40 4.91 4.65 -13.86
C GLY A 40 3.41 4.38 -13.98
N TYR A 41 2.66 5.26 -14.66
CA TYR A 41 1.21 5.08 -14.85
C TYR A 41 0.88 3.96 -15.84
N LEU A 42 1.83 3.58 -16.69
CA LEU A 42 1.67 2.47 -17.62
C LEU A 42 2.04 1.16 -16.93
N LYS A 43 1.04 0.33 -16.61
CA LYS A 43 1.26 -0.97 -15.95
C LYS A 43 1.49 -2.12 -16.92
N GLY A 44 0.89 -2.05 -18.11
CA GLY A 44 1.05 -3.06 -19.14
C GLY A 44 -0.02 -3.00 -20.21
N LEU A 45 0.29 -3.60 -21.36
CA LEU A 45 -0.60 -3.78 -22.50
C LEU A 45 -0.92 -5.27 -22.64
N ASP A 46 -2.20 -5.65 -22.58
CA ASP A 46 -2.64 -6.99 -22.95
C ASP A 46 -2.89 -7.02 -24.47
N ALA A 47 -1.88 -7.45 -25.23
CA ALA A 47 -1.96 -7.54 -26.69
C ALA A 47 -3.01 -8.54 -27.20
N LYS A 48 -3.54 -9.45 -26.36
CA LYS A 48 -4.62 -10.37 -26.77
C LYS A 48 -5.99 -9.70 -26.73
N LYS A 49 -6.16 -8.75 -25.81
CA LYS A 49 -7.40 -7.99 -25.61
C LYS A 49 -7.33 -6.57 -26.17
N ASN A 50 -6.17 -6.17 -26.69
CA ASN A 50 -5.82 -4.77 -26.99
C ASN A 50 -6.18 -3.84 -25.83
N GLN A 51 -5.84 -4.21 -24.59
CA GLN A 51 -6.19 -3.42 -23.41
C GLN A 51 -4.94 -2.81 -22.78
N LEU A 52 -4.89 -1.49 -22.70
CA LEU A 52 -3.85 -0.77 -21.96
C LEU A 52 -4.32 -0.51 -20.54
N THR A 53 -3.57 -0.98 -19.55
CA THR A 53 -3.84 -0.70 -18.14
C THR A 53 -3.08 0.56 -17.71
N VAL A 54 -3.84 1.60 -17.35
CA VAL A 54 -3.31 2.85 -16.80
C VAL A 54 -3.59 2.88 -15.29
N SER A 55 -2.54 2.93 -14.48
CA SER A 55 -2.60 3.00 -13.02
C SER A 55 -2.38 4.41 -12.54
N LEU A 56 -3.44 5.08 -12.12
CA LEU A 56 -3.36 6.39 -11.47
C LEU A 56 -3.16 6.24 -9.96
N PRO A 57 -2.45 7.16 -9.29
CA PRO A 57 -2.18 7.07 -7.85
C PRO A 57 -3.43 7.04 -6.97
N SER A 58 -4.51 7.69 -7.43
CA SER A 58 -5.76 7.85 -6.71
C SER A 58 -6.92 8.01 -7.70
N PRO A 59 -8.14 7.57 -7.36
CA PRO A 59 -9.33 7.87 -8.16
C PRO A 59 -9.64 9.36 -8.26
N PHE A 60 -9.15 10.17 -7.31
CA PHE A 60 -9.32 11.62 -7.28
C PHE A 60 -8.12 12.38 -7.86
N HIS A 61 -7.36 11.74 -8.76
CA HIS A 61 -6.20 12.36 -9.40
C HIS A 61 -6.60 13.66 -10.11
N PRO A 62 -5.89 14.80 -9.88
CA PRO A 62 -6.26 16.06 -10.50
C PRO A 62 -6.20 15.94 -12.03
N HIS A 63 -7.10 16.64 -12.72
CA HIS A 63 -7.21 16.60 -14.19
C HIS A 63 -7.39 15.19 -14.82
N ARG A 64 -7.80 14.18 -14.03
CA ARG A 64 -8.03 12.79 -14.50
C ARG A 64 -8.80 12.71 -15.83
N ALA A 65 -9.93 13.41 -15.95
CA ALA A 65 -10.76 13.35 -17.15
C ALA A 65 -10.03 13.84 -18.40
N SER A 66 -9.27 14.93 -18.26
CA SER A 66 -8.45 15.49 -19.34
C SER A 66 -7.34 14.52 -19.73
N LEU A 67 -6.61 14.00 -18.75
CA LEU A 67 -5.51 13.05 -18.98
C LEU A 67 -5.99 11.77 -19.68
N LEU A 68 -7.13 11.21 -19.25
CA LEU A 68 -7.71 10.02 -19.90
C LEU A 68 -8.18 10.31 -21.32
N SER A 69 -8.73 11.51 -21.57
CA SER A 69 -9.14 11.90 -22.91
C SER A 69 -7.93 12.05 -23.85
N GLU A 70 -6.81 12.56 -23.34
CA GLU A 70 -5.55 12.72 -24.07
C GLU A 70 -4.89 11.37 -24.34
N ILE A 71 -4.91 10.45 -23.36
CA ILE A 71 -4.45 9.07 -23.56
C ILE A 71 -5.31 8.37 -24.62
N LYS A 72 -6.64 8.49 -24.53
CA LYS A 72 -7.57 7.88 -25.50
C LYS A 72 -7.42 8.47 -26.90
N SER A 73 -7.12 9.76 -27.04
CA SER A 73 -6.93 10.39 -28.34
C SER A 73 -5.57 10.07 -28.97
N ALA A 74 -4.53 9.87 -28.15
CA ALA A 74 -3.21 9.47 -28.62
C ALA A 74 -3.15 7.99 -29.04
N LEU A 75 -3.99 7.14 -28.44
CA LEU A 75 -4.02 5.72 -28.71
C LEU A 75 -4.77 5.37 -30.00
N PRO A 76 -4.36 4.29 -30.70
CA PRO A 76 -5.14 3.78 -31.81
C PRO A 76 -6.54 3.33 -31.34
N PRO A 77 -7.59 3.51 -32.17
CA PRO A 77 -8.98 3.20 -31.79
C PRO A 77 -9.24 1.71 -31.50
N SER A 78 -8.28 0.85 -31.83
CA SER A 78 -8.29 -0.58 -31.54
C SER A 78 -7.89 -0.94 -30.11
N VAL A 79 -7.38 0.03 -29.31
CA VAL A 79 -6.90 -0.20 -27.95
C VAL A 79 -7.86 0.40 -26.92
N GLU A 80 -8.37 -0.45 -26.03
CA GLU A 80 -9.22 -0.05 -24.92
C GLU A 80 -8.37 0.33 -23.71
N VAL A 81 -8.73 1.43 -23.04
CA VAL A 81 -8.02 1.89 -21.83
C VAL A 81 -8.76 1.42 -20.59
N VAL A 82 -8.09 0.57 -19.80
CA VAL A 82 -8.58 0.12 -18.50
C VAL A 82 -7.90 0.95 -17.42
N GLU A 83 -8.73 1.61 -16.62
CA GLU A 83 -8.25 2.37 -15.47
C GLU A 83 -8.08 1.46 -14.26
N SER A 84 -6.93 1.61 -13.60
CA SER A 84 -6.67 1.05 -12.28
C SER A 84 -6.23 2.17 -11.35
N TYR A 85 -6.53 2.02 -10.06
CA TYR A 85 -6.12 2.98 -9.04
C TYR A 85 -5.20 2.29 -8.05
N GLY A 86 -4.01 2.84 -7.90
CA GLY A 86 -2.98 2.37 -6.98
C GLY A 86 -1.90 3.42 -6.87
N GLY A 87 -1.61 3.85 -5.64
CA GLY A 87 -0.46 4.70 -5.34
C GLY A 87 0.82 4.04 -5.86
N LYS A 88 1.89 4.82 -6.09
CA LYS A 88 3.21 4.33 -6.50
C LYS A 88 3.43 2.91 -6.01
N SER A 89 3.31 1.93 -6.89
CA SER A 89 3.93 0.65 -6.60
C SER A 89 5.40 0.99 -6.61
N TYR A 90 5.98 1.13 -5.42
CA TYR A 90 7.38 0.81 -5.24
C TYR A 90 7.59 -0.48 -6.04
N SER A 91 8.49 -0.42 -7.01
CA SER A 91 8.86 -1.57 -7.83
C SER A 91 9.00 -2.79 -6.92
N ASP A 92 8.64 -3.98 -7.42
CA ASP A 92 8.80 -5.25 -6.70
C ASP A 92 10.23 -5.51 -6.17
N ASP A 93 11.20 -4.68 -6.55
CA ASP A 93 12.56 -4.67 -6.01
C ASP A 93 12.74 -3.93 -4.67
N ASP A 94 11.93 -2.92 -4.34
CA ASP A 94 12.03 -2.19 -3.06
C ASP A 94 11.28 -2.90 -1.92
N THR A 95 10.25 -3.68 -2.25
CA THR A 95 9.51 -4.50 -1.27
C THR A 95 10.33 -5.70 -0.77
N LYS A 96 11.36 -6.13 -1.50
CA LYS A 96 12.30 -7.17 -1.04
C LYS A 96 13.08 -6.77 0.23
N ASN A 97 13.16 -5.48 0.57
CA ASN A 97 13.83 -5.03 1.78
C ASN A 97 12.87 -4.81 2.98
N LEU A 98 11.55 -4.98 2.77
CA LEU A 98 10.54 -4.92 3.84
C LEU A 98 10.04 -6.31 4.27
N SER A 99 10.57 -7.39 3.67
CA SER A 99 10.27 -8.78 4.04
C SER A 99 10.99 -9.19 5.33
N GLY A 100 10.56 -8.61 6.45
CA GLY A 100 10.82 -9.19 7.77
C GLY A 100 9.88 -10.38 8.01
N PRO A 101 10.29 -11.39 8.80
CA PRO A 101 9.42 -12.51 9.13
C PRO A 101 8.09 -12.00 9.69
N GLY A 102 6.98 -12.35 9.04
CA GLY A 102 5.63 -11.96 9.46
C GLY A 102 4.95 -10.87 8.61
N LEU A 103 5.65 -10.22 7.67
CA LEU A 103 5.05 -9.23 6.76
C LEU A 103 4.75 -9.76 5.35
N ASP A 104 5.12 -11.00 5.04
CA ASP A 104 4.99 -11.61 3.70
C ASP A 104 3.53 -11.70 3.21
N ARG A 105 2.56 -11.63 4.12
CA ARG A 105 1.12 -11.66 3.81
C ARG A 105 0.47 -10.26 3.79
N THR A 106 1.25 -9.21 4.00
CA THR A 106 0.77 -7.83 4.06
C THR A 106 0.81 -7.21 2.66
N GLN A 107 -0.36 -6.87 2.11
CA GLN A 107 -0.48 -6.32 0.75
C GLN A 107 -0.02 -4.86 0.65
N ALA A 108 -0.14 -4.09 1.73
CA ALA A 108 0.21 -2.68 1.76
C ALA A 108 0.64 -2.26 3.17
N ILE A 109 1.66 -1.41 3.23
CA ILE A 109 2.13 -0.77 4.47
C ILE A 109 1.95 0.74 4.29
N VAL A 110 1.24 1.37 5.23
CA VAL A 110 1.00 2.82 5.23
C VAL A 110 1.67 3.41 6.47
N SER A 111 2.72 4.18 6.27
CA SER A 111 3.46 4.85 7.35
C SER A 111 2.89 6.24 7.61
N VAL A 112 2.50 6.52 8.85
CA VAL A 112 2.02 7.84 9.29
C VAL A 112 3.05 8.46 10.23
N TYR A 113 3.73 9.52 9.80
CA TYR A 113 4.80 10.18 10.54
C TYR A 113 4.53 11.69 10.70
N SER A 114 5.13 12.33 11.72
CA SER A 114 5.10 13.78 11.92
C SER A 114 6.43 14.25 12.51
N CYS A 115 6.91 15.40 12.04
CA CYS A 115 8.11 16.05 12.59
C CYS A 115 7.78 17.00 13.77
N LYS A 116 6.51 17.11 14.16
CA LYS A 116 6.03 17.96 15.26
C LYS A 116 5.06 17.21 16.16
N GLY A 117 5.19 17.40 17.47
CA GLY A 117 4.23 16.91 18.47
C GLY A 117 2.89 17.62 18.37
N GLY A 118 1.80 16.94 18.73
CA GLY A 118 0.47 17.55 18.85
C GLY A 118 -0.34 17.71 17.56
N VAL A 119 0.18 17.32 16.39
CA VAL A 119 -0.55 17.43 15.10
C VAL A 119 -1.68 16.42 14.90
N GLY A 120 -1.97 15.58 15.91
CA GLY A 120 -3.01 14.54 15.81
C GLY A 120 -2.62 13.31 14.99
N LYS A 121 -1.31 13.04 14.81
CA LYS A 121 -0.79 11.90 14.04
C LYS A 121 -1.41 10.54 14.45
N SER A 122 -1.50 10.28 15.76
CA SER A 122 -2.12 9.06 16.30
C SER A 122 -3.63 9.02 16.01
N THR A 123 -4.30 10.16 16.16
CA THR A 123 -5.73 10.31 15.84
C THR A 123 -6.03 10.02 14.37
N VAL A 124 -5.19 10.53 13.45
CA VAL A 124 -5.32 10.26 12.02
C VAL A 124 -5.08 8.78 11.73
N SER A 125 -4.05 8.18 12.34
CA SER A 125 -3.69 6.77 12.13
C SER A 125 -4.82 5.83 12.58
N VAL A 126 -5.40 6.09 13.75
CA VAL A 126 -6.53 5.32 14.31
C VAL A 126 -7.75 5.44 13.40
N ASN A 127 -8.16 6.65 13.05
CA ASN A 127 -9.35 6.85 12.21
C ASN A 127 -9.17 6.24 10.82
N LEU A 128 -7.98 6.35 10.23
CA LEU A 128 -7.66 5.73 8.95
C LEU A 128 -7.80 4.20 9.03
N ALA A 129 -7.26 3.57 10.07
CA ALA A 129 -7.34 2.12 10.25
C ALA A 129 -8.78 1.61 10.36
N TYR A 130 -9.60 2.25 11.22
CA TYR A 130 -11.01 1.86 11.37
C TYR A 130 -11.85 2.19 10.13
N ALA A 131 -11.56 3.30 9.44
CA ALA A 131 -12.25 3.64 8.20
C ALA A 131 -11.97 2.58 7.12
N LEU A 132 -10.72 2.16 6.95
CA LEU A 132 -10.36 1.11 5.99
C LEU A 132 -10.99 -0.25 6.34
N ALA A 133 -10.95 -0.62 7.62
CA ALA A 133 -11.57 -1.87 8.09
C ALA A 133 -13.08 -1.88 7.84
N ARG A 134 -13.78 -0.76 8.10
CA ARG A 134 -15.24 -0.67 7.96
C ARG A 134 -15.73 -0.45 6.53
N THR A 135 -15.09 0.47 5.79
CA THR A 135 -15.60 0.91 4.47
C THR A 135 -15.12 0.03 3.32
N LYS A 136 -13.93 -0.57 3.46
CA LYS A 136 -13.33 -1.43 2.43
C LYS A 136 -13.30 -2.90 2.85
N ASN A 137 -13.77 -3.22 4.07
CA ASN A 137 -13.81 -4.58 4.60
C ASN A 137 -12.44 -5.27 4.58
N LEU A 138 -11.37 -4.48 4.75
CA LEU A 138 -9.98 -4.95 4.70
C LEU A 138 -9.54 -5.52 6.04
N LYS A 139 -8.60 -6.47 5.99
CA LYS A 139 -7.87 -6.93 7.18
C LYS A 139 -6.83 -5.88 7.53
N VAL A 140 -7.06 -5.14 8.61
CA VAL A 140 -6.20 -4.02 9.00
C VAL A 140 -5.46 -4.35 10.30
N GLY A 141 -4.14 -4.12 10.28
CA GLY A 141 -3.29 -4.08 11.46
C GLY A 141 -2.85 -2.64 11.73
N LEU A 142 -2.84 -2.23 13.00
CA LEU A 142 -2.35 -0.93 13.43
C LEU A 142 -1.26 -1.11 14.48
N LEU A 143 -0.04 -0.69 14.13
CA LEU A 143 1.14 -0.75 14.98
C LEU A 143 1.50 0.67 15.43
N ASP A 144 1.54 0.88 16.74
CA ASP A 144 1.97 2.13 17.35
C ASP A 144 3.34 1.97 17.99
N CYS A 145 4.31 2.67 17.38
CA CYS A 145 5.70 2.73 17.83
C CYS A 145 6.02 4.06 18.53
N ASP A 146 5.01 4.87 18.89
CA ASP A 146 5.22 6.16 19.52
C ASP A 146 5.47 5.99 21.03
N ILE A 147 6.64 6.41 21.50
CA ILE A 147 7.05 6.32 22.92
C ILE A 147 6.58 7.55 23.71
N TYR A 148 6.41 8.70 23.04
CA TYR A 148 6.25 10.00 23.71
C TYR A 148 4.94 10.73 23.35
N GLY A 149 4.17 10.25 22.37
CA GLY A 149 2.85 10.79 22.02
C GLY A 149 1.69 10.21 22.84
N PRO A 150 0.46 10.77 22.72
CA PRO A 150 -0.74 10.08 23.19
C PRO A 150 -0.82 8.74 22.46
N SER A 151 -0.58 7.68 23.23
CA SER A 151 -0.46 6.31 22.74
C SER A 151 -1.83 5.75 22.39
N LEU A 152 -1.87 4.72 21.54
CA LEU A 152 -3.09 3.97 21.24
C LEU A 152 -4.00 3.72 22.46
N PRO A 153 -3.49 3.33 23.64
CA PRO A 153 -4.29 3.18 24.86
C PRO A 153 -5.23 4.34 25.21
N THR A 154 -4.90 5.57 24.81
CA THR A 154 -5.73 6.75 25.10
C THR A 154 -6.84 6.94 24.07
N LEU A 155 -6.67 6.43 22.85
CA LEU A 155 -7.61 6.61 21.73
C LEU A 155 -8.53 5.41 21.52
N ILE A 156 -8.13 4.23 22.00
CA ILE A 156 -8.90 3.00 21.94
C ILE A 156 -8.89 2.34 23.31
N SER A 157 -10.04 1.80 23.72
CA SER A 157 -10.21 1.11 25.00
C SER A 157 -10.72 -0.31 24.74
N PRO A 158 -9.82 -1.26 24.45
CA PRO A 158 -10.16 -2.68 24.39
C PRO A 158 -10.53 -3.23 25.77
N ASP A 159 -11.43 -4.21 25.82
CA ASP A 159 -11.82 -4.88 27.06
C ASP A 159 -10.67 -5.72 27.65
N ASP A 160 -9.83 -6.30 26.78
CA ASP A 160 -8.57 -6.97 27.15
C ASP A 160 -7.38 -6.25 26.49
N ILE A 161 -6.56 -5.61 27.33
CA ILE A 161 -5.30 -4.96 26.90
C ILE A 161 -4.07 -5.87 27.07
N THR A 162 -4.28 -7.13 27.46
CA THR A 162 -3.19 -8.06 27.75
C THR A 162 -2.51 -8.47 26.45
N VAL A 163 -1.29 -7.99 26.26
CA VAL A 163 -0.46 -8.43 25.15
C VAL A 163 0.14 -9.80 25.49
N ARG A 164 -0.20 -10.83 24.71
CA ARG A 164 0.20 -12.22 24.94
C ARG A 164 1.32 -12.61 23.99
N ARG A 165 2.27 -13.42 24.44
CA ARG A 165 3.20 -14.11 23.54
C ARG A 165 2.43 -15.14 22.71
N SER A 166 2.78 -15.26 21.45
CA SER A 166 2.31 -16.35 20.60
C SER A 166 2.95 -17.67 21.03
N GLU A 167 2.19 -18.75 20.94
CA GLU A 167 2.70 -20.12 21.13
C GLU A 167 3.61 -20.56 19.97
N ILE A 168 3.58 -19.84 18.85
CA ILE A 168 4.33 -20.14 17.63
C ILE A 168 5.45 -19.09 17.46
N GLY A 169 6.66 -19.46 17.86
CA GLY A 169 7.87 -18.63 17.68
C GLY A 169 7.95 -17.41 18.61
N LYS A 170 8.83 -16.46 18.26
CA LYS A 170 9.08 -15.23 19.05
C LYS A 170 8.11 -14.10 18.67
N MET A 171 6.83 -14.41 18.49
CA MET A 171 5.82 -13.44 18.03
C MET A 171 4.88 -13.01 19.15
N VAL A 172 4.19 -11.89 18.92
CA VAL A 172 3.20 -11.33 19.85
C VAL A 172 1.81 -11.44 19.22
N VAL A 173 0.81 -11.83 20.02
CA VAL A 173 -0.59 -11.83 19.59
C VAL A 173 -1.13 -10.40 19.70
N PRO A 174 -1.53 -9.75 18.59
CA PRO A 174 -2.10 -8.42 18.64
C PRO A 174 -3.49 -8.44 19.28
N ILE A 175 -3.84 -7.36 19.98
CA ILE A 175 -5.17 -7.17 20.57
C ILE A 175 -6.16 -6.94 19.41
N ASP A 176 -7.33 -7.57 19.46
CA ASP A 176 -8.40 -7.29 18.49
C ASP A 176 -9.35 -6.26 19.08
N HIS A 177 -9.59 -5.16 18.37
CA HIS A 177 -10.62 -4.20 18.73
C HIS A 177 -11.44 -3.85 17.50
N LYS A 178 -12.73 -4.20 17.52
CA LYS A 178 -13.71 -3.89 16.47
C LYS A 178 -13.21 -4.28 15.07
N GLY A 179 -12.54 -5.43 14.94
CA GLY A 179 -12.05 -5.97 13.67
C GLY A 179 -10.70 -5.38 13.20
N VAL A 180 -10.06 -4.55 14.01
CA VAL A 180 -8.69 -4.05 13.77
C VAL A 180 -7.74 -4.70 14.77
N LYS A 181 -6.67 -5.32 14.26
CA LYS A 181 -5.61 -5.88 15.10
C LYS A 181 -4.64 -4.78 15.50
N VAL A 182 -4.54 -4.49 16.78
CA VAL A 182 -3.76 -3.40 17.35
C VAL A 182 -2.60 -3.91 18.19
N LEU A 183 -1.45 -3.26 18.03
CA LEU A 183 -0.27 -3.46 18.87
C LEU A 183 0.34 -2.10 19.19
N SER A 184 0.66 -1.85 20.46
CA SER A 184 1.33 -0.62 20.90
C SER A 184 2.32 -0.97 22.00
N LEU A 185 3.47 -0.29 22.01
CA LEU A 185 4.38 -0.30 23.15
C LEU A 185 3.69 0.16 24.44
N GLY A 186 2.67 1.02 24.33
CA GLY A 186 1.86 1.48 25.47
C GLY A 186 1.03 0.39 26.15
N TYR A 187 0.80 -0.76 25.51
CA TYR A 187 0.12 -1.91 26.12
C TYR A 187 1.07 -2.93 26.76
N VAL A 188 2.37 -2.78 26.53
CA VAL A 188 3.37 -3.75 26.99
C VAL A 188 3.75 -3.42 28.44
N SER A 189 3.12 -4.11 29.39
CA SER A 189 3.52 -4.05 30.80
C SER A 189 4.85 -4.80 31.01
N PRO A 190 5.75 -4.36 31.91
CA PRO A 190 6.97 -5.11 32.28
C PRO A 190 6.68 -6.54 32.76
N LYS A 191 5.47 -6.82 33.25
CA LYS A 191 5.02 -8.14 33.70
C LYS A 191 4.48 -9.05 32.59
N SER A 192 4.35 -8.54 31.36
CA SER A 192 3.80 -9.29 30.21
C SER A 192 4.76 -10.34 29.65
N GLY A 193 6.02 -10.32 30.09
CA GLY A 193 7.04 -11.24 29.62
C GLY A 193 7.45 -11.00 28.17
N ILE A 194 7.09 -9.91 27.49
CA ILE A 194 7.44 -9.71 26.07
C ILE A 194 8.93 -9.35 25.92
N PRO A 195 9.67 -9.91 24.92
CA PRO A 195 11.07 -9.55 24.69
C PRO A 195 11.22 -8.04 24.45
N GLY A 196 12.02 -7.35 25.27
CA GLY A 196 12.22 -5.89 25.19
C GLY A 196 11.34 -5.06 26.14
N ALA A 197 10.43 -5.67 26.90
CA ALA A 197 9.54 -4.98 27.86
C ALA A 197 10.22 -4.50 29.16
N GLY A 198 11.55 -4.58 29.25
CA GLY A 198 12.31 -4.38 30.49
C GLY A 198 12.31 -5.62 31.37
N ALA A 199 13.47 -5.94 31.95
CA ALA A 199 13.59 -7.04 32.90
C ALA A 199 12.76 -6.72 34.15
N ALA A 200 11.92 -7.66 34.57
CA ALA A 200 11.41 -7.66 35.93
C ALA A 200 12.61 -7.84 36.86
N ILE A 201 13.07 -6.75 37.48
CA ILE A 201 13.87 -6.85 38.69
C ILE A 201 12.99 -7.54 39.73
N SER A 202 13.27 -8.82 39.98
CA SER A 202 12.74 -9.54 41.12
C SER A 202 13.21 -8.82 42.38
N PRO A 203 12.32 -8.41 43.32
CA PRO A 203 12.78 -8.05 44.64
C PRO A 203 13.26 -9.35 45.29
N THR A 204 14.58 -9.54 45.32
CA THR A 204 15.20 -10.55 46.18
C THR A 204 14.88 -10.17 47.62
N SER A 205 14.21 -11.09 48.32
CA SER A 205 14.06 -11.15 49.78
C SER A 205 15.42 -11.20 50.47
#